data_AF-A0A937IGQ6-F1
#
_entry.id   AF-A0A937IGQ6-F1
#
_cell.length_a   1.000
_cell.length_b   1.000
_cell.length_c   1.000
_cell.angle_alpha   90.00
_cell.angle_beta   90.00
_cell.angle_gamma   90.00
#
_symmetry.space_group_name_H-M   'P 1'
#
loop_
_entity.id
_entity.type
_entity.pdbx_description
1 polymer ?
#
loop_
_entity_poly.entity_id
_entity_poly.type
_entity_poly.pdbx_seq_one_letter_code
_entity_poly.pdbx_strand_id
1 'polypeptide(L)'
;MSLLSSLSTSRLGVLSELTLRIVFALLIFSHGEGKLSALMAEPDIPLRVIENLSFFGDMPLFSSWLAAILESIIIPVLILAGGATFLGEKAKALSTLGGLLATALMLNIILNFHVGVLEETWTEFKYQLSLLAISVYFLFK
;
A
#
# COMPACT_ATOMS: atom_id res chain seq x y z
N MET A 1 -27.08 10.88 -14.91
CA MET A 1 -25.66 11.27 -14.67
C MET A 1 -25.49 12.48 -13.74
N SER A 2 -26.52 12.96 -13.01
CA SER A 2 -26.43 14.20 -12.18
C SER A 2 -26.41 14.00 -10.65
N LEU A 3 -26.81 12.83 -10.15
CA LEU A 3 -26.89 12.56 -8.71
C LEU A 3 -25.54 12.09 -8.13
N LEU A 4 -24.83 11.23 -8.86
CA LEU A 4 -23.50 10.74 -8.48
C LEU A 4 -22.43 11.85 -8.51
N SER A 5 -22.51 12.77 -9.48
CA SER A 5 -21.63 13.94 -9.57
C SER A 5 -21.92 14.98 -8.48
N SER A 6 -23.19 15.11 -8.08
CA SER A 6 -23.62 15.95 -6.95
C SER A 6 -23.16 15.37 -5.60
N LEU A 7 -23.27 14.05 -5.42
CA LEU A 7 -22.78 13.36 -4.21
C LEU A 7 -21.25 13.39 -4.11
N SER A 8 -20.53 13.23 -5.22
CA SER A 8 -19.05 13.27 -5.22
C SER A 8 -18.47 14.65 -4.90
N THR A 9 -19.23 15.73 -5.15
CA THR A 9 -18.87 17.12 -4.77
C THR A 9 -19.50 17.56 -3.45
N SER A 10 -20.34 16.73 -2.83
CA SER A 10 -20.94 17.03 -1.53
C SER A 10 -19.91 16.94 -0.39
N ARG A 11 -20.15 17.64 0.72
CA ARG A 11 -19.33 17.51 1.94
C ARG A 11 -19.21 16.05 2.42
N LEU A 12 -20.24 15.24 2.19
CA LEU A 12 -20.22 13.80 2.48
C LEU A 12 -19.25 13.05 1.56
N GLY A 13 -19.20 13.38 0.28
CA GLY A 13 -18.24 12.83 -0.68
C GLY A 13 -16.80 13.07 -0.24
N VAL A 14 -16.47 14.31 0.10
CA VAL A 14 -15.13 14.70 0.58
C VAL A 14 -14.76 13.97 1.88
N LEU A 15 -15.67 13.89 2.85
CA LEU A 15 -15.42 13.17 4.11
C LEU A 15 -15.25 11.67 3.89
N SER A 16 -16.04 11.05 3.01
CA SER A 16 -15.92 9.63 2.69
C SER A 16 -14.56 9.30 2.05
N GLU A 17 -14.09 10.16 1.15
CA GLU A 17 -12.79 10.00 0.50
C GLU A 17 -11.64 10.18 1.49
N LEU A 18 -11.71 11.22 2.34
CA LEU A 18 -10.72 11.43 3.39
C LEU A 18 -10.67 10.26 4.37
N THR A 19 -11.84 9.73 4.76
CA THR A 19 -11.94 8.57 5.63
C THR A 19 -11.25 7.36 4.99
N LEU A 20 -11.51 7.10 3.71
CA LEU A 20 -10.87 6.01 2.99
C LEU A 20 -9.34 6.16 2.92
N ARG A 21 -8.85 7.39 2.68
CA ARG A 21 -7.42 7.71 2.69
C ARG A 21 -6.78 7.41 4.04
N ILE A 22 -7.41 7.86 5.13
CA ILE A 22 -6.93 7.64 6.49
C ILE A 22 -6.92 6.15 6.83
N VAL A 23 -8.02 5.44 6.56
CA VAL A 23 -8.12 4.01 6.83
C VAL A 23 -7.06 3.24 6.03
N PHE A 24 -6.92 3.54 4.73
CA PHE A 24 -5.92 2.87 3.90
C PHE A 24 -4.48 3.14 4.38
N ALA A 25 -4.17 4.40 4.67
CA ALA A 25 -2.86 4.79 5.20
C ALA A 25 -2.55 4.09 6.53
N LEU A 26 -3.52 3.99 7.42
CA LEU A 26 -3.38 3.27 8.70
C LEU A 26 -3.17 1.78 8.50
N LEU A 27 -3.96 1.13 7.64
CA LEU A 27 -3.84 -0.30 7.40
C LEU A 27 -2.48 -0.65 6.78
N ILE A 28 -2.02 0.13 5.80
CA ILE A 28 -0.69 -0.04 5.19
C ILE A 28 0.41 0.22 6.21
N PHE A 29 0.27 1.27 7.03
CA PHE A 29 1.21 1.56 8.12
C PHE A 29 1.30 0.39 9.13
N SER A 30 0.17 -0.11 9.63
CA SER A 30 0.13 -1.25 10.55
C SER A 30 0.78 -2.49 9.95
N HIS A 31 0.67 -2.69 8.63
CA HIS A 31 1.33 -3.80 7.96
C HIS A 31 2.85 -3.62 7.87
N GLY A 32 3.33 -2.39 7.70
CA GLY A 32 4.75 -2.06 7.59
C GLY A 32 5.48 -1.91 8.92
N GLU A 33 4.80 -1.39 9.96
CA GLU A 33 5.41 -1.02 11.24
C GLU A 33 6.15 -2.20 11.90
N GLY A 34 5.53 -3.39 11.89
CA GLY A 34 6.17 -4.60 12.42
C GLY A 34 7.45 -4.97 11.68
N LYS A 35 7.47 -4.81 10.34
CA LYS A 35 8.66 -5.07 9.52
C LYS A 35 9.74 -4.03 9.81
N LEU A 36 9.37 -2.76 9.92
CA LEU A 36 10.31 -1.68 10.21
C LEU A 36 10.94 -1.85 11.60
N SER A 37 10.13 -2.17 12.62
CA SER A 37 10.61 -2.46 13.97
C SER A 37 11.59 -3.63 14.01
N ALA A 38 11.27 -4.72 13.29
CA ALA A 38 12.12 -5.89 13.26
C ALA A 38 13.46 -5.61 12.56
N LEU A 39 13.46 -4.87 11.45
CA LEU A 39 14.69 -4.44 10.77
C LEU A 39 15.52 -3.45 11.59
N MET A 40 14.88 -2.59 12.40
CA MET A 40 15.63 -1.72 13.31
C MET A 40 16.32 -2.51 14.44
N ALA A 41 15.68 -3.58 14.92
CA ALA A 41 16.26 -4.44 15.95
C ALA A 41 17.38 -5.33 15.38
N GLU A 42 17.20 -5.86 14.18
CA GLU A 42 18.10 -6.81 13.53
C GLU A 42 18.37 -6.41 12.07
N PRO A 43 19.22 -5.38 11.84
CA PRO A 43 19.37 -4.74 10.52
C PRO A 43 19.99 -5.63 9.45
N ASP A 44 20.78 -6.62 9.87
CA ASP A 44 21.51 -7.53 8.99
C ASP A 44 20.72 -8.80 8.66
N ILE A 45 19.58 -9.02 9.33
CA ILE A 45 18.75 -10.20 9.10
C ILE A 45 17.70 -9.83 8.04
N PRO A 46 17.74 -10.47 6.86
CA PRO A 46 16.69 -10.28 5.88
C PRO A 46 15.40 -10.81 6.50
N LEU A 47 14.45 -9.91 6.76
CA LEU A 47 13.09 -10.34 7.01
C LEU A 47 12.69 -11.26 5.86
N ARG A 48 12.21 -12.46 6.19
CA ARG A 48 11.52 -13.37 5.27
C ARG A 48 10.30 -12.64 4.72
N VAL A 49 10.54 -11.74 3.78
CA VAL A 49 9.61 -11.08 2.86
C VAL A 49 10.13 -11.30 1.43
N ILE A 50 11.41 -11.69 1.28
CA ILE A 50 12.05 -12.00 0.02
C ILE A 50 12.84 -13.30 0.18
N GLU A 51 12.21 -14.44 -0.11
CA GLU A 51 12.98 -15.53 -0.72
C GLU A 51 13.15 -15.18 -2.19
N ASN A 52 14.37 -15.36 -2.72
CA ASN A 52 14.66 -15.12 -4.13
C ASN A 52 13.70 -15.96 -4.99
N LEU A 53 12.81 -15.28 -5.73
CA LEU A 53 12.13 -15.90 -6.85
C LEU A 53 13.20 -16.37 -7.84
N SER A 54 13.31 -17.68 -8.04
CA SER A 54 14.17 -18.29 -9.07
C SER A 54 13.89 -17.80 -10.49
N PHE A 55 12.76 -17.12 -10.71
CA PHE A 55 12.38 -16.52 -12.00
C PHE A 55 13.20 -15.27 -12.38
N PHE A 56 13.87 -14.61 -11.43
CA PHE A 56 14.65 -13.38 -11.66
C PHE A 56 16.16 -13.49 -11.32
N GLY A 57 16.65 -14.69 -11.02
CA GLY A 57 18.05 -14.93 -10.66
C GLY A 57 18.41 -14.48 -9.24
N ASP A 58 19.71 -14.34 -8.95
CA ASP A 58 20.27 -13.99 -7.63
C ASP A 58 20.01 -12.54 -7.17
N MET A 59 19.20 -11.79 -7.92
CA MET A 59 18.92 -10.39 -7.61
C MET A 59 17.73 -10.31 -6.63
N PRO A 60 17.92 -9.82 -5.39
CA PRO A 60 16.80 -9.56 -4.50
C PRO A 60 15.95 -8.44 -5.11
N LEU A 61 14.85 -8.80 -5.77
CA LEU A 61 14.01 -7.88 -6.55
C LEU A 61 13.43 -6.73 -5.72
N PHE A 62 13.34 -6.90 -4.42
CA PHE A 62 12.85 -5.92 -3.46
C PHE A 62 13.71 -6.02 -2.19
N SER A 63 14.21 -4.90 -1.68
CA SER A 63 14.90 -4.87 -0.39
C SER A 63 13.86 -4.90 0.75
N SER A 64 14.07 -5.71 1.80
CA SER A 64 13.18 -5.73 2.98
C SER A 64 13.05 -4.34 3.62
N TRP A 65 14.13 -3.56 3.62
CA TRP A 65 14.14 -2.16 4.03
C TRP A 65 13.29 -1.28 3.13
N LEU A 66 13.37 -1.47 1.81
CA LEU A 66 12.56 -0.72 0.86
C LEU A 66 11.06 -1.00 1.08
N ALA A 67 10.68 -2.28 1.23
CA ALA A 67 9.30 -2.66 1.51
C ALA A 67 8.80 -2.05 2.82
N ALA A 68 9.58 -2.17 3.91
CA ALA A 68 9.22 -1.63 5.22
C ALA A 68 9.06 -0.09 5.20
N ILE A 69 9.96 0.64 4.51
CA ILE A 69 9.86 2.10 4.38
C ILE A 69 8.68 2.50 3.50
N LEU A 70 8.40 1.73 2.44
CA LEU A 70 7.25 1.98 1.57
C LEU A 70 5.94 1.89 2.34
N GLU A 71 5.75 0.82 3.12
CA GLU A 71 4.52 0.57 3.89
C GLU A 71 4.39 1.49 5.09
N SER A 72 5.49 1.74 5.80
CA SER A 72 5.43 2.47 7.07
C SER A 72 5.46 4.00 6.88
N ILE A 73 5.91 4.50 5.74
CA ILE A 73 6.15 5.94 5.58
C ILE A 73 5.65 6.43 4.23
N ILE A 74 6.24 5.94 3.13
CA ILE A 74 6.07 6.58 1.82
C ILE A 74 4.62 6.49 1.35
N ILE A 75 4.04 5.29 1.33
CA ILE A 75 2.66 5.09 0.86
C ILE A 75 1.65 5.86 1.74
N PRO A 76 1.66 5.74 3.09
CA PRO A 76 0.78 6.51 3.95
C PRO A 76 0.86 8.02 3.68
N VAL A 77 2.07 8.57 3.58
CA VAL A 77 2.27 10.01 3.33
C VAL A 77 1.73 10.41 1.96
N LEU A 78 2.00 9.64 0.90
CA LEU A 78 1.52 9.94 -0.44
C LEU A 78 -0.01 9.92 -0.54
N ILE A 79 -0.65 8.92 0.08
CA ILE A 79 -2.12 8.79 0.10
C ILE A 79 -2.78 9.94 0.86
N LEU A 80 -2.24 10.32 2.02
CA LEU A 80 -2.75 11.42 2.83
C LEU A 80 -2.50 12.78 2.18
N ALA A 81 -1.29 13.02 1.67
CA ALA A 81 -0.95 14.23 0.92
C ALA A 81 -1.81 14.36 -0.34
N GLY A 82 -2.21 13.24 -0.95
CA GLY A 82 -3.12 13.24 -2.09
C GLY A 82 -4.54 13.74 -1.77
N GLY A 83 -4.93 13.82 -0.49
CA GLY A 83 -6.18 14.44 -0.04
C GLY A 83 -6.07 15.95 0.23
N ALA A 84 -4.87 16.53 0.15
CA ALA A 84 -4.66 17.94 0.42
C ALA A 84 -5.15 18.82 -0.74
N THR A 85 -6.31 19.45 -0.56
CA THR A 85 -6.94 20.31 -1.58
C THR A 85 -6.08 21.48 -2.01
N PHE A 86 -5.16 21.96 -1.16
CA PHE A 86 -4.24 23.05 -1.47
C PHE A 86 -3.13 22.67 -2.48
N LEU A 87 -2.92 21.37 -2.74
CA LEU A 87 -1.90 20.89 -3.69
C LEU A 87 -2.42 20.80 -5.14
N GLY A 88 -3.72 21.01 -5.38
CA GLY A 88 -4.31 20.99 -6.72
C GLY A 88 -4.02 19.70 -7.50
N GLU A 89 -3.57 19.82 -8.76
CA GLU A 89 -3.23 18.66 -9.61
C GLU A 89 -2.11 17.79 -9.04
N LYS A 90 -1.22 18.36 -8.22
CA LYS A 90 -0.14 17.61 -7.56
C LYS A 90 -0.67 16.63 -6.52
N ALA A 91 -1.80 16.97 -5.86
CA ALA A 91 -2.45 16.06 -4.91
C ALA A 91 -2.85 14.75 -5.60
N LYS A 92 -3.46 14.86 -6.79
CA LYS A 92 -3.85 13.71 -7.59
C LYS A 92 -2.64 12.85 -7.95
N ALA A 93 -1.57 13.46 -8.47
CA ALA A 93 -0.35 12.74 -8.83
C ALA A 93 0.27 12.00 -7.63
N LEU A 94 0.31 12.61 -6.44
CA LEU A 94 0.80 11.97 -5.22
C LEU A 94 -0.09 10.79 -4.81
N SER A 95 -1.41 10.96 -4.89
CA SER A 95 -2.38 9.89 -4.60
C SER A 95 -2.21 8.70 -5.55
N THR A 96 -2.12 8.97 -6.85
CA THR A 96 -1.93 7.93 -7.87
C THR A 96 -0.59 7.22 -7.70
N LEU A 97 0.48 7.95 -7.38
CA LEU A 97 1.80 7.36 -7.11
C LEU A 97 1.75 6.47 -5.85
N GLY A 98 1.12 6.93 -4.77
CA GLY A 98 0.91 6.14 -3.57
C GLY A 98 0.12 4.86 -3.85
N GLY A 99 -0.96 4.97 -4.64
CA GLY A 99 -1.75 3.82 -5.08
C GLY A 99 -0.96 2.84 -5.96
N LEU A 100 -0.10 3.34 -6.85
CA LEU A 100 0.76 2.53 -7.72
C LEU A 100 1.81 1.76 -6.92
N LEU A 101 2.51 2.45 -6.01
CA LEU A 101 3.50 1.83 -5.15
C LEU A 101 2.87 0.76 -4.25
N ALA A 102 1.70 1.06 -3.67
CA ALA A 102 0.96 0.10 -2.87
C ALA A 102 0.49 -1.10 -3.70
N THR A 103 -0.04 -0.88 -4.90
CA THR A 103 -0.49 -1.97 -5.78
C THR A 103 0.67 -2.88 -6.18
N ALA A 104 1.81 -2.30 -6.60
CA ALA A 104 2.99 -3.07 -6.94
C ALA A 104 3.50 -3.88 -5.76
N LEU A 105 3.52 -3.28 -4.57
CA LEU A 105 3.98 -3.94 -3.35
C LEU A 105 3.04 -5.07 -2.91
N MET A 106 1.72 -4.85 -2.90
CA MET A 106 0.73 -5.86 -2.54
C MET A 106 0.74 -7.03 -3.54
N LEU A 107 0.90 -6.76 -4.84
CA LEU A 107 1.07 -7.82 -5.85
C LEU A 107 2.34 -8.63 -5.59
N ASN A 108 3.45 -7.96 -5.28
CA ASN A 108 4.70 -8.63 -4.98
C ASN A 108 4.58 -9.53 -3.74
N ILE A 109 3.91 -9.06 -2.69
CA ILE A 109 3.64 -9.85 -1.48
C ILE A 109 2.74 -11.04 -1.84
N ILE A 110 1.60 -10.83 -2.48
CA ILE A 110 0.67 -11.92 -2.81
C ILE A 110 1.34 -13.00 -3.69
N LEU A 111 2.08 -12.59 -4.72
CA LEU A 111 2.69 -13.55 -5.65
C LEU A 111 3.86 -14.31 -5.03
N ASN A 112 4.67 -13.67 -4.18
CA ASN A 112 5.86 -14.30 -3.60
C ASN A 112 5.60 -15.01 -2.28
N PHE A 113 4.71 -14.47 -1.45
CA PHE A 113 4.47 -14.97 -0.10
C PHE A 113 3.31 -15.96 -0.05
N HIS A 114 2.14 -15.60 -0.60
CA HIS A 114 0.96 -16.48 -0.54
C HIS A 114 1.01 -17.66 -1.49
N VAL A 115 1.53 -17.47 -2.71
CA VAL A 115 1.53 -18.54 -3.72
C VAL A 115 2.83 -19.35 -3.67
N GLY A 116 3.91 -18.77 -3.14
CA GLY A 116 5.26 -19.34 -3.25
C GLY A 116 5.86 -19.93 -1.97
N VAL A 117 5.59 -19.38 -0.77
CA VAL A 117 6.52 -19.59 0.38
C VAL A 117 5.84 -19.82 1.73
N LEU A 118 4.66 -19.27 2.02
CA LEU A 118 4.01 -19.45 3.33
C LEU A 118 2.68 -20.19 3.27
N GLU A 119 2.50 -21.13 4.20
CA GLU A 119 1.21 -21.66 4.63
C GLU A 119 0.39 -20.59 5.39
N GLU A 120 0.30 -19.37 4.84
CA GLU A 120 -0.48 -18.29 5.43
C GLU A 120 -1.97 -18.66 5.47
N THR A 121 -2.64 -18.22 6.51
CA THR A 121 -4.05 -18.49 6.71
C THR A 121 -4.89 -17.74 5.67
N TRP A 122 -6.04 -18.30 5.31
CA TRP A 122 -7.00 -17.67 4.38
C TRP A 122 -7.41 -16.24 4.78
N THR A 123 -7.31 -15.91 6.07
CA THR A 123 -7.57 -14.58 6.61
C THR A 123 -6.51 -13.56 6.18
N GLU A 124 -5.24 -13.93 6.21
CA GLU A 124 -4.12 -13.07 5.80
C GLU A 124 -4.18 -12.81 4.28
N PHE A 125 -4.54 -13.82 3.49
CA PHE A 125 -4.75 -13.66 2.05
C PHE A 125 -5.86 -12.65 1.73
N LYS A 126 -7.01 -12.76 2.41
CA LYS A 126 -8.11 -11.80 2.24
C LYS A 126 -7.72 -10.39 2.64
N TYR A 127 -6.92 -10.25 3.69
CA TYR A 127 -6.42 -8.96 4.13
C TYR A 127 -5.54 -8.32 3.05
N GLN A 128 -4.55 -9.06 2.51
CA GLN A 128 -3.71 -8.58 1.42
C GLN A 128 -4.50 -8.24 0.16
N LEU A 129 -5.48 -9.07 -0.20
CA LEU A 129 -6.37 -8.81 -1.33
C LEU A 129 -7.22 -7.54 -1.12
N SER A 130 -7.62 -7.26 0.12
CA SER A 130 -8.36 -6.05 0.47
C SER A 130 -7.48 -4.80 0.34
N LEU A 131 -6.23 -4.88 0.79
CA LEU A 131 -5.26 -3.80 0.59
C LEU A 131 -4.99 -3.54 -0.89
N LEU A 132 -4.85 -4.60 -1.69
CA LEU A 132 -4.71 -4.50 -3.14
C LEU A 132 -5.95 -3.85 -3.79
N ALA A 133 -7.16 -4.23 -3.39
CA ALA A 133 -8.38 -3.62 -3.93
C ALA A 133 -8.45 -2.11 -3.65
N ILE A 134 -8.09 -1.71 -2.42
CA ILE A 134 -8.08 -0.30 -2.03
C ILE A 134 -6.93 0.46 -2.72
N SER A 135 -5.76 -0.15 -2.92
CA SER A 135 -4.65 0.49 -3.64
C SER A 135 -5.01 0.78 -5.09
N VAL A 136 -5.69 -0.16 -5.76
CA VAL A 136 -6.18 -0.02 -7.13
C VAL A 136 -7.21 1.12 -7.24
N TYR A 137 -8.06 1.31 -6.23
CA TYR A 137 -8.99 2.45 -6.20
C TYR A 137 -8.27 3.81 -6.36
N PHE A 138 -7.11 3.97 -5.71
CA PHE A 138 -6.33 5.21 -5.78
C PHE A 138 -5.61 5.45 -7.12
N LEU A 139 -5.58 4.45 -8.02
CA LEU A 139 -5.06 4.63 -9.39
C LEU A 139 -5.99 5.45 -10.28
N PHE A 140 -7.29 5.41 -9.99
CA PHE A 140 -8.33 6.01 -10.83
C PHE A 140 -8.91 7.30 -10.25
N LYS A 141 -8.46 7.70 -9.06
CA LYS A 141 -8.94 8.90 -8.34
C LYS A 141 -8.04 10.10 -8.61
#